data_AF-A0A644W7F0-F1
#
_entry.id   AF-A0A644W7F0-F1
#
_cell.length_a   1.000
_cell.length_b   1.000
_cell.length_c   1.000
_cell.angle_alpha   90.00
_cell.angle_beta   90.00
_cell.angle_gamma   90.00
#
_symmetry.space_group_name_H-M   'P 1'
#
loop_
_entity.id
_entity.type
_entity.pdbx_description
1 polymer ?
#
loop_
_entity_poly.entity_id
_entity_poly.type
_entity_poly.pdbx_seq_one_letter_code
_entity_poly.pdbx_strand_id
1 'polypeptide(L)'
;MLYESDIKFDHETNKVEECPRCHNELFSENASYCRICGLVLKNACIPEPEQDSYGNYYDPEPHQNPPDARFCETCGAKTVYLSNRILKTYKEIQGESDGD
;
A
#
# COMPACT_ATOMS: atom_id res chain seq x y z
N MET A 1 -2.45 -20.21 -5.17
CA MET A 1 -2.99 -18.88 -5.50
C MET A 1 -1.93 -18.24 -6.38
N LEU A 2 -2.12 -18.19 -7.70
CA LEU A 2 -1.06 -17.78 -8.64
C LEU A 2 -1.26 -16.30 -8.99
N TYR A 3 -0.80 -15.43 -8.10
CA TYR A 3 -0.49 -14.05 -8.44
C TYR A 3 0.96 -13.84 -8.02
N GLU A 4 1.82 -13.50 -8.98
CA GLU A 4 3.18 -13.05 -8.73
C GLU A 4 3.15 -11.52 -8.73
N SER A 5 3.73 -10.93 -7.68
CA SER A 5 3.96 -9.49 -7.63
C SER A 5 5.33 -9.18 -8.19
N ASP A 6 5.40 -8.26 -9.14
CA ASP A 6 6.67 -7.79 -9.72
C ASP A 6 7.35 -6.71 -8.85
N ILE A 7 6.74 -6.31 -7.74
CA ILE A 7 7.31 -5.29 -6.85
C ILE A 7 8.44 -5.91 -6.04
N LYS A 8 9.67 -5.46 -6.26
CA LYS A 8 10.86 -5.85 -5.48
C LYS A 8 10.94 -5.06 -4.17
N PHE A 9 11.16 -5.77 -3.07
CA PHE A 9 11.23 -5.15 -1.75
C PHE A 9 12.06 -5.98 -0.77
N ASP A 10 12.57 -5.29 0.25
CA ASP A 10 13.27 -5.88 1.37
C ASP A 10 12.26 -6.54 2.33
N HIS A 11 12.38 -7.85 2.52
CA HIS A 11 11.45 -8.65 3.33
C HIS A 11 11.55 -8.39 4.84
N GLU A 12 12.64 -7.81 5.33
CA GLU A 12 12.81 -7.48 6.76
C GLU A 12 12.11 -6.16 7.11
N THR A 13 12.17 -5.20 6.20
CA THR A 13 11.72 -3.82 6.42
C THR A 13 10.42 -3.46 5.69
N ASN A 14 9.97 -4.31 4.76
CA ASN A 14 8.87 -4.04 3.81
C ASN A 14 9.07 -2.79 2.94
N LYS A 15 10.32 -2.34 2.78
CA LYS A 15 10.68 -1.19 1.96
C LYS A 15 10.93 -1.63 0.52
N VAL A 16 10.33 -0.96 -0.45
CA VAL A 16 10.57 -1.24 -1.87
C VAL A 16 12.02 -0.91 -2.26
N GLU A 17 12.63 -1.79 -3.05
CA GLU A 17 13.98 -1.59 -3.62
C GLU A 17 13.94 -0.67 -4.84
N GLU A 18 12.79 -0.65 -5.52
CA GLU A 18 12.52 0.14 -6.71
C GLU A 18 11.16 0.84 -6.55
N CYS A 19 11.06 2.13 -6.87
CA CYS A 19 9.80 2.84 -6.76
C CYS A 19 8.78 2.29 -7.77
N PRO A 20 7.64 1.72 -7.35
CA PRO A 20 6.71 1.06 -8.27
C PRO A 20 5.94 2.02 -9.17
N ARG A 21 6.10 3.35 -8.99
CA ARG A 21 5.50 4.38 -9.86
C ARG A 21 6.45 4.89 -10.94
N CYS A 22 7.72 5.12 -10.59
CA CYS A 22 8.66 5.81 -11.48
C CYS A 22 10.00 5.09 -11.65
N HIS A 23 10.13 3.88 -11.10
CA HIS A 23 11.30 3.01 -11.26
C HIS A 23 12.62 3.59 -10.71
N ASN A 24 12.53 4.60 -9.82
CA ASN A 24 13.71 5.11 -9.13
C ASN A 24 14.17 4.12 -8.05
N GLU A 25 15.44 3.70 -8.12
CA GLU A 25 16.08 2.80 -7.14
C GLU A 25 16.93 3.57 -6.10
N LEU A 26 17.19 4.86 -6.33
CA LEU A 26 18.05 5.67 -5.47
C LEU A 26 17.27 6.26 -4.29
N PHE A 27 17.36 5.59 -3.14
CA PHE A 27 16.78 6.04 -1.88
C PHE A 27 17.85 6.36 -0.84
N SER A 28 17.59 7.32 0.03
CA SER A 28 18.36 7.44 1.27
C SER A 28 17.95 6.31 2.23
N GLU A 29 18.85 5.88 3.10
CA GLU A 29 18.61 4.82 4.10
C GLU A 29 17.29 5.04 4.86
N ASN A 30 17.09 6.24 5.40
CA ASN A 30 15.90 6.63 6.17
C ASN A 30 14.77 7.26 5.34
N ALA A 31 14.81 7.15 4.01
CA ALA A 31 13.75 7.72 3.18
C ALA A 31 12.42 6.96 3.38
N SER A 32 11.35 7.70 3.66
CA SER A 32 9.97 7.19 3.67
C SER A 32 9.25 7.40 2.33
N TYR A 33 9.76 8.31 1.49
CA TYR A 33 9.15 8.70 0.22
C TYR A 33 10.17 8.67 -0.91
N CYS A 34 9.70 8.37 -2.12
CA CYS A 34 10.48 8.47 -3.34
C CYS A 34 10.84 9.93 -3.62
N ARG A 35 12.13 10.23 -3.77
CA ARG A 35 12.64 11.58 -4.06
C ARG A 35 12.23 12.15 -5.43
N ILE A 36 11.72 11.29 -6.32
CA ILE A 36 11.34 11.67 -7.69
C ILE A 36 9.84 11.94 -7.80
N CYS A 37 8.99 11.07 -7.26
CA CYS A 37 7.53 11.16 -7.45
C CYS A 37 6.72 11.29 -6.15
N GLY A 38 7.36 11.26 -4.98
CA GLY A 38 6.69 11.40 -3.68
C GLY A 38 5.90 10.17 -3.20
N LEU A 39 5.93 9.03 -3.91
CA LEU A 39 5.26 7.81 -3.44
C LEU A 39 5.94 7.27 -2.16
N VAL A 40 5.14 6.82 -1.19
CA VAL A 40 5.63 6.12 0.00
C VAL A 40 6.39 4.83 -0.38
N LEU A 41 7.52 4.58 0.29
CA LEU A 41 8.39 3.43 0.01
C LEU A 41 8.01 2.17 0.79
N LYS A 42 7.08 2.28 1.72
CA LYS A 42 6.47 1.15 2.43
C LYS A 42 4.97 1.22 2.21
N ASN A 43 4.36 0.08 1.88
CA ASN A 43 2.92 0.01 1.72
C ASN A 43 2.28 -0.02 3.12
N ALA A 44 1.36 0.90 3.38
CA ALA A 44 0.65 1.00 4.65
C ALA A 44 -0.86 1.04 4.41
N CYS A 45 -1.65 0.65 5.40
CA CYS A 45 -3.11 0.77 5.31
C CYS A 45 -3.58 2.20 5.60
N ILE A 46 -4.76 2.54 5.10
CA ILE A 46 -5.45 3.81 5.35
C ILE A 46 -6.70 3.46 6.18
N PRO A 47 -6.58 3.31 7.51
CA PRO A 47 -7.72 2.99 8.34
C PRO A 47 -8.73 4.15 8.33
N GLU A 48 -10.01 3.80 8.38
CA GLU A 48 -11.08 4.79 8.59
C GLU A 48 -11.09 5.23 10.06
N PRO A 49 -11.52 6.48 10.36
CA PRO A 49 -11.68 6.91 11.74
C PRO A 49 -12.63 6.00 12.50
N GLU A 50 -12.22 5.59 13.71
CA GLU A 50 -13.00 4.75 14.60
C GLU A 50 -13.57 5.57 15.75
N GLN A 51 -14.72 5.13 16.28
CA GLN A 51 -15.36 5.77 17.41
C GLN A 51 -15.14 4.93 18.68
N ASP A 52 -14.65 5.57 19.75
CA ASP A 52 -14.47 4.93 21.04
C ASP A 52 -15.83 4.73 21.78
N SER A 53 -15.78 4.07 22.94
CA SER A 53 -16.96 3.81 23.78
C SER A 53 -17.56 5.08 24.41
N TYR A 54 -16.87 6.21 24.34
CA TYR A 54 -17.30 7.53 24.84
C TYR A 54 -17.85 8.42 23.71
N GLY A 55 -17.79 7.96 22.46
CA GLY A 55 -18.27 8.70 21.29
C GLY A 55 -17.24 9.62 20.65
N ASN A 56 -15.96 9.54 21.03
CA ASN A 56 -14.90 10.30 20.38
C ASN A 56 -14.37 9.55 19.16
N TYR A 57 -14.12 10.28 18.07
CA TYR A 57 -13.44 9.75 16.90
C TYR A 57 -11.93 9.86 17.05
N TYR A 58 -11.21 8.81 16.63
CA TYR A 58 -9.77 8.80 16.51
C TYR A 58 -9.36 8.14 15.20
N ASP A 59 -8.20 8.52 14.68
CA ASP A 59 -7.58 7.87 13.52
C ASP A 59 -6.76 6.68 14.02
N PRO A 60 -7.09 5.43 13.66
CA PRO A 60 -6.29 4.28 14.05
C PRO A 60 -4.88 4.36 13.45
N GLU A 61 -3.90 3.78 14.15
CA GLU A 61 -2.53 3.73 13.61
C GLU A 61 -2.48 2.87 12.34
N PRO A 62 -1.80 3.34 11.27
CA PRO A 62 -1.66 2.56 10.05
C PRO A 62 -0.66 1.42 10.23
N HIS A 63 -1.03 0.22 9.78
CA HIS A 63 -0.18 -0.95 9.73
C HIS A 63 0.68 -0.99 8.47
N GLN A 64 1.92 -1.46 8.58
CA GLN A 64 2.75 -1.79 7.41
C GLN A 64 2.29 -3.12 6.81
N ASN A 65 2.30 -3.20 5.48
CA ASN A 65 1.87 -4.37 4.74
C ASN A 65 2.90 -4.71 3.64
N PRO A 66 2.90 -5.96 3.17
CA PRO A 66 3.62 -6.32 1.96
C PRO A 66 3.26 -5.38 0.79
N PRO A 67 4.22 -5.06 -0.11
CA PRO A 67 3.96 -4.15 -1.22
C PRO A 67 2.88 -4.60 -2.20
N ASP A 68 2.53 -5.89 -2.23
CA ASP A 68 1.48 -6.46 -3.07
C ASP A 68 0.11 -6.55 -2.38
N ALA A 69 0.05 -6.19 -1.09
CA ALA A 69 -1.17 -6.16 -0.32
C ALA A 69 -2.08 -5.01 -0.78
N ARG A 70 -3.28 -5.36 -1.25
CA ARG A 70 -4.34 -4.41 -1.63
C ARG A 70 -5.14 -3.91 -0.42
N PHE A 71 -5.27 -4.78 0.58
CA PHE A 71 -5.96 -4.56 1.84
C PHE A 71 -5.09 -5.04 2.97
N CYS A 72 -5.25 -4.43 4.15
CA CYS A 72 -4.51 -4.81 5.33
C CYS A 72 -4.96 -6.16 5.86
N GLU A 73 -4.02 -7.06 6.14
CA GLU A 73 -4.33 -8.36 6.75
C GLU A 73 -4.72 -8.25 8.23
N THR A 74 -4.39 -7.12 8.88
CA THR A 74 -4.73 -6.86 10.29
C THR A 74 -6.10 -6.21 10.45
N CYS A 75 -6.40 -5.14 9.68
CA CYS A 75 -7.62 -4.34 9.87
C CYS A 75 -8.56 -4.31 8.66
N GLY A 76 -8.22 -4.94 7.53
CA GLY A 76 -9.05 -4.96 6.32
C GLY A 76 -9.10 -3.64 5.54
N ALA A 77 -8.49 -2.56 6.03
CA ALA A 77 -8.47 -1.27 5.36
C ALA A 77 -7.69 -1.29 4.04
N LYS A 78 -8.07 -0.44 3.08
CA LYS A 78 -7.34 -0.30 1.80
C LYS A 78 -5.91 0.15 2.05
N THR A 79 -4.98 -0.33 1.24
CA THR A 79 -3.60 0.13 1.31
C THR A 79 -3.37 1.38 0.45
N VAL A 80 -2.32 2.12 0.79
CA VAL A 80 -1.85 3.28 0.02
C VAL A 80 -1.53 2.91 -1.42
N TYR A 81 -1.02 1.70 -1.69
CA TYR A 81 -0.71 1.28 -3.06
C TYR A 81 -1.95 0.94 -3.88
N LEU A 82 -3.00 0.36 -3.27
CA LEU A 82 -4.29 0.23 -3.94
C LEU A 82 -4.93 1.61 -4.18
N SER A 83 -4.95 2.47 -3.17
CA SER A 83 -5.54 3.81 -3.25
C SER A 83 -4.88 4.69 -4.32
N ASN A 84 -3.56 4.57 -4.46
CA ASN A 84 -2.78 5.29 -5.47
C ASN A 84 -2.76 4.62 -6.86
N ARG A 85 -3.53 3.54 -7.07
CA ARG A 85 -3.53 2.75 -8.32
C ARG A 85 -2.15 2.24 -8.74
N ILE A 86 -1.28 2.00 -7.75
CA ILE A 86 -0.05 1.24 -7.96
C ILE A 86 -0.41 -0.23 -8.14
N LEU A 87 -1.36 -0.72 -7.33
CA LEU A 87 -1.95 -2.04 -7.48
C LEU A 87 -3.32 -1.92 -8.15
N LYS A 88 -3.56 -2.76 -9.16
CA LYS A 88 -4.91 -3.03 -9.66
C LYS A 88 -5.71 -3.81 -8.63
N THR A 89 -7.01 -3.63 -8.56
CA THR A 89 -7.93 -4.52 -7.83
C THR A 89 -7.88 -5.95 -8.39
N TYR A 90 -8.36 -6.92 -7.62
CA TYR A 90 -8.46 -8.29 -8.11
C TYR A 90 -9.42 -8.40 -9.32
N LYS A 91 -10.52 -7.66 -9.28
CA LYS A 91 -11.50 -7.58 -10.37
C LYS A 91 -10.88 -7.09 -11.69
N GLU A 92 -10.09 -6.02 -11.64
CA GLU A 92 -9.35 -5.52 -12.81
C GLU A 92 -8.34 -6.53 -13.35
N ILE A 93 -7.72 -7.34 -12.48
CA ILE A 93 -6.82 -8.43 -12.91
C ILE A 93 -7.59 -9.54 -13.61
N GLN A 94 -8.81 -9.84 -13.17
CA GLN A 94 -9.69 -10.80 -13.83
C GLN A 94 -10.27 -10.29 -15.17
N GLY A 95 -10.01 -9.02 -15.53
CA GLY A 95 -10.51 -8.43 -16.78
C GLY A 95 -11.99 -8.08 -16.75
N GLU A 96 -12.61 -8.06 -15.56
CA GLU A 96 -13.98 -7.59 -15.39
C GLU A 96 -13.98 -6.06 -15.35
N SER A 97 -14.64 -5.43 -16.32
CA SER A 97 -14.86 -3.98 -16.31
C SER A 97 -15.85 -3.61 -15.21
N ASP A 98 -15.66 -2.44 -14.59
CA ASP A 98 -16.72 -1.81 -13.82
C ASP A 98 -17.82 -1.43 -14.80
N GLY A 99 -18.98 -2.09 -14.69
CA GLY A 99 -20.15 -1.75 -15.48
C GLY A 99 -20.53 -0.29 -15.19
N ASP A 100 -20.58 0.50 -16.25
CA ASP A 100 -21.08 1.88 -16.30
C ASP A 100 -22.51 2.01 -15.77
#